data_AF-A0A1R1DZY6-F1
#
_entry.id   AF-A0A1R1DZY6-F1
#
_cell.length_a   1.000
_cell.length_b   1.000
_cell.length_c   1.000
_cell.angle_alpha   90.00
_cell.angle_beta   90.00
_cell.angle_gamma   90.00
#
_symmetry.space_group_name_H-M   'P 1'
#
loop_
_entity.id
_entity.type
_entity.pdbx_description
1 polymer ?
#
loop_
_entity_poly.entity_id
_entity_poly.type
_entity_poly.pdbx_seq_one_letter_code
_entity_poly.pdbx_strand_id
1 'polypeptide(L)'
;MGLVASQIQQNGFRKKVFYEVPVFLEAAKLSTRDLLEKDSYFLTCLLREVRQERSRSYQYYLRFFKKANEEQGDFLDDAKHAGGQYEYWTRKAWILENILRERFGSFPERISDAYLQTMARNIDKFNEKPMRIMS
;
A
#
# COMPACT_ATOMS: atom_id res chain seq x y z
N MET A 1 8.16 26.42 2.94
CA MET A 1 8.00 25.96 4.34
C MET A 1 9.36 25.95 5.00
N GLY A 2 9.55 26.70 6.09
CA GLY A 2 10.79 26.66 6.88
C GLY A 2 10.77 25.46 7.82
N LEU A 3 11.95 24.88 8.09
CA LEU A 3 12.09 23.87 9.13
C LEU A 3 11.86 24.52 10.49
N VAL A 4 11.02 23.91 11.32
CA VAL A 4 10.82 24.35 12.71
C VAL A 4 11.97 23.83 13.56
N ALA A 5 12.40 24.56 14.59
CA ALA A 5 13.56 24.17 15.42
C ALA A 5 13.46 22.74 16.00
N SER A 6 12.25 22.25 16.29
CA SER A 6 11.99 20.87 16.75
C SER A 6 12.23 19.79 15.69
N GLN A 7 12.34 20.17 14.42
CA GLN A 7 12.67 19.27 13.30
C GLN A 7 14.17 19.21 13.01
N ILE A 8 14.96 20.12 13.62
CA ILE A 8 16.41 20.14 13.50
C ILE A 8 16.98 19.09 14.45
N GLN A 9 17.60 18.07 13.89
CA GLN A 9 18.19 16.97 14.64
C GLN A 9 19.52 17.41 15.28
N GLN A 10 19.77 16.95 16.51
CA GLN A 10 20.99 17.24 17.25
C GLN A 10 21.91 16.01 17.27
N ASN A 11 23.21 16.21 17.49
CA ASN A 11 24.18 15.12 17.60
C ASN A 11 23.70 14.06 18.62
N GLY A 12 23.77 12.78 18.27
CA GLY A 12 23.20 11.68 19.04
C GLY A 12 21.73 11.37 18.77
N PHE A 13 20.93 12.30 18.24
CA PHE A 13 19.48 12.13 18.09
C PHE A 13 19.05 12.04 16.62
N ARG A 14 18.67 10.84 16.18
CA ARG A 14 17.99 10.62 14.90
C ARG A 14 16.47 10.51 15.14
N LYS A 15 15.66 11.12 14.28
CA LYS A 15 14.21 10.96 14.33
C LYS A 15 13.85 9.48 14.15
N LYS A 16 13.15 8.91 15.12
CA LYS A 16 12.64 7.55 15.04
C LYS A 16 11.43 7.49 14.10
N VAL A 17 11.32 6.40 13.35
CA VAL A 17 10.19 6.07 12.50
C VAL A 17 9.53 4.83 13.09
N PHE A 18 8.24 4.94 13.40
CA PHE A 18 7.42 3.80 13.79
C PHE A 18 6.61 3.33 12.59
N TYR A 19 6.32 2.04 12.53
CA TYR A 19 5.47 1.45 11.51
C TYR A 19 4.23 0.83 12.13
N GLU A 20 3.08 1.03 11.50
CA GLU A 20 1.80 0.52 11.98
C GLU A 20 1.56 -0.93 11.52
N VAL A 21 1.18 -1.79 12.46
CA VAL A 21 0.75 -3.18 12.24
C VAL A 21 -0.31 -3.58 13.27
N PRO A 22 -1.20 -4.57 12.97
CA PRO A 22 -1.37 -5.25 11.68
C PRO A 22 -2.09 -4.37 10.63
N VAL A 23 -1.89 -4.71 9.35
CA VAL A 23 -2.55 -4.03 8.22
C VAL A 23 -3.59 -4.94 7.61
N PHE A 24 -4.84 -4.46 7.56
CA PHE A 24 -5.97 -5.20 6.99
C PHE A 24 -6.47 -4.54 5.71
N LEU A 25 -7.07 -5.34 4.83
CA LEU A 25 -7.58 -4.89 3.53
C LEU A 25 -8.63 -3.78 3.66
N GLU A 26 -9.40 -3.77 4.74
CA GLU A 26 -10.42 -2.77 5.06
C GLU A 26 -9.83 -1.35 5.11
N ALA A 27 -8.54 -1.21 5.44
CA ALA A 27 -7.86 0.07 5.41
C ALA A 27 -7.82 0.71 4.00
N ALA A 28 -8.04 -0.07 2.94
CA ALA A 28 -8.19 0.48 1.59
C ALA A 28 -9.42 1.39 1.47
N LYS A 29 -10.40 1.30 2.38
CA LYS A 29 -11.58 2.18 2.41
C LYS A 29 -11.27 3.58 2.92
N LEU A 30 -10.11 3.79 3.55
CA LEU A 30 -9.67 5.11 3.99
C LEU A 30 -9.66 6.11 2.84
N SER A 31 -9.87 7.38 3.18
CA SER A 31 -9.76 8.48 2.22
C SER A 31 -8.31 8.65 1.78
N THR A 32 -8.07 9.23 0.60
CA THR A 32 -6.70 9.53 0.14
C THR A 32 -5.96 10.41 1.15
N ARG A 33 -6.66 11.34 1.80
CA ARG A 33 -6.08 12.20 2.85
C ARG A 33 -5.60 11.36 4.03
N ASP A 34 -6.40 10.42 4.51
CA ASP A 34 -6.00 9.58 5.65
C ASP A 34 -4.87 8.62 5.26
N LEU A 35 -4.86 8.12 4.03
CA LEU A 35 -3.76 7.30 3.50
C LEU A 35 -2.44 8.09 3.41
N LEU A 36 -2.49 9.39 3.10
CA LEU A 36 -1.30 10.25 3.07
C LEU A 36 -0.65 10.43 4.44
N GLU A 37 -1.40 10.28 5.52
CA GLU A 37 -0.89 10.36 6.91
C GLU A 37 -0.27 9.03 7.38
N LYS A 38 -0.57 7.91 6.72
CA LYS A 38 -0.02 6.60 7.09
C LYS A 38 1.45 6.48 6.74
N ASP A 39 2.19 5.70 7.53
CA ASP A 39 3.60 5.45 7.26
C ASP A 39 3.80 4.58 6.00
N SER A 40 4.99 4.64 5.42
CA SER A 40 5.23 3.97 4.14
C SER A 40 5.26 2.45 4.25
N TYR A 41 5.58 1.89 5.43
CA TYR A 41 5.52 0.46 5.65
C TYR A 41 4.05 0.00 5.64
N PHE A 42 3.17 0.70 6.35
CA PHE A 42 1.73 0.46 6.33
C PHE A 42 1.17 0.47 4.91
N LEU A 43 1.49 1.51 4.12
CA LEU A 43 1.01 1.63 2.73
C LEU A 43 1.55 0.51 1.83
N THR A 44 2.77 0.05 2.07
CA THR A 44 3.37 -1.07 1.31
C THR A 44 2.66 -2.38 1.63
N CYS A 45 2.36 -2.64 2.91
CA CYS A 45 1.56 -3.78 3.34
C CYS A 45 0.16 -3.72 2.70
N LEU A 46 -0.51 -2.56 2.77
CA LEU A 46 -1.84 -2.39 2.21
C LEU A 46 -1.86 -2.57 0.69
N LEU A 47 -0.86 -2.07 -0.03
CA LEU A 47 -0.74 -2.26 -1.47
C LEU A 47 -0.63 -3.75 -1.84
N ARG A 48 0.06 -4.55 -1.03
CA ARG A 48 0.13 -6.00 -1.23
C ARG A 48 -1.26 -6.62 -1.14
N GLU A 49 -2.02 -6.33 -0.09
CA GLU A 49 -3.37 -6.87 0.11
C GLU A 49 -4.32 -6.44 -1.03
N VAL A 50 -4.27 -5.15 -1.42
CA VAL A 50 -5.09 -4.61 -2.52
C VAL A 50 -4.75 -5.26 -3.86
N ARG A 51 -3.47 -5.52 -4.15
CA ARG A 51 -3.06 -6.20 -5.39
C ARG A 51 -3.52 -7.66 -5.43
N GLN A 52 -3.49 -8.34 -4.29
CA GLN A 52 -4.05 -9.70 -4.18
C GLN A 52 -5.56 -9.68 -4.45
N GLU A 53 -6.28 -8.73 -3.85
CA GLU A 53 -7.74 -8.68 -4.01
C GLU A 53 -8.18 -8.19 -5.39
N ARG A 54 -7.40 -7.31 -6.04
CA ARG A 54 -7.55 -6.99 -7.46
C ARG A 54 -7.42 -8.23 -8.34
N SER A 55 -6.43 -9.08 -8.06
CA SER A 55 -6.16 -10.29 -8.86
C SER A 55 -7.28 -11.32 -8.71
N ARG A 56 -7.79 -11.49 -7.49
CA ARG A 56 -8.97 -12.34 -7.19
C ARG A 56 -10.23 -11.79 -7.86
N SER A 57 -10.49 -10.48 -7.76
CA SER A 57 -11.64 -9.83 -8.39
C SER A 57 -11.60 -9.95 -9.92
N TYR A 58 -10.42 -9.86 -10.53
CA TYR A 58 -10.24 -10.08 -11.96
C TYR A 58 -10.58 -11.53 -12.37
N GLN A 59 -10.08 -12.51 -11.62
CA GLN A 59 -10.40 -13.93 -11.87
C GLN A 59 -11.90 -14.19 -11.73
N TYR A 60 -12.55 -13.57 -10.75
CA TYR A 60 -13.99 -13.66 -10.55
C TYR A 60 -14.73 -13.05 -11.75
N TYR A 61 -14.38 -11.83 -12.16
CA TYR A 61 -14.93 -11.16 -13.35
C TYR A 61 -14.85 -12.03 -14.61
N LEU A 62 -13.68 -12.60 -14.91
CA LEU A 62 -13.52 -13.45 -16.09
C LEU A 62 -14.43 -14.69 -16.09
N ARG A 63 -14.65 -15.29 -14.92
CA ARG A 63 -15.53 -16.47 -14.78
C ARG A 63 -16.98 -16.12 -15.10
N PHE A 64 -17.49 -15.01 -14.55
CA PHE A 64 -18.86 -14.57 -14.79
C PHE A 64 -19.06 -14.05 -16.21
N PHE A 65 -18.08 -13.33 -16.75
CA PHE A 65 -18.12 -12.87 -18.13
C PHE A 65 -18.20 -14.04 -19.12
N LYS A 66 -17.44 -15.11 -18.88
CA LYS A 66 -17.51 -16.33 -19.69
C LYS A 66 -18.90 -16.97 -19.63
N LYS A 67 -19.44 -17.17 -18.42
CA LYS A 67 -20.78 -17.76 -18.22
C LYS A 67 -21.90 -16.91 -18.82
N ALA A 68 -21.83 -15.59 -18.69
CA ALA A 68 -22.83 -14.68 -19.26
C ALA A 68 -22.88 -14.76 -20.80
N ASN A 69 -21.74 -15.01 -21.44
CA ASN A 69 -21.69 -15.23 -22.89
C ASN A 69 -22.20 -16.61 -23.32
N GLU A 70 -22.08 -17.63 -22.46
CA GLU A 70 -22.49 -19.01 -22.76
C GLU A 70 -23.98 -19.27 -22.46
N GLU A 71 -24.54 -18.67 -21.40
CA GLU A 71 -25.85 -19.04 -20.83
C GLU A 71 -26.92 -17.92 -20.89
N GLN A 72 -26.63 -16.78 -21.55
CA GLN A 72 -27.53 -15.62 -21.80
C GLN A 72 -28.74 -15.47 -20.85
N GLY A 73 -28.59 -14.71 -19.76
CA GLY A 73 -29.72 -14.25 -18.95
C GLY A 73 -29.34 -13.86 -17.52
N ASP A 74 -29.00 -14.84 -16.69
CA ASP A 74 -28.87 -14.65 -15.24
C ASP A 74 -27.52 -14.10 -14.76
N PHE A 75 -26.45 -14.25 -15.56
CA PHE A 75 -25.09 -13.89 -15.11
C PHE A 75 -24.65 -12.47 -15.50
N LEU A 76 -25.51 -11.68 -16.16
CA LEU A 76 -25.14 -10.35 -16.65
C LEU A 76 -24.91 -9.37 -15.48
N ASP A 77 -25.78 -9.39 -14.47
CA ASP A 77 -25.67 -8.50 -13.32
C ASP A 77 -24.52 -8.90 -12.39
N ASP A 78 -24.26 -10.20 -12.23
CA ASP A 78 -23.07 -10.71 -11.55
C ASP A 78 -21.78 -10.29 -12.26
N ALA A 79 -21.75 -10.35 -13.60
CA ALA A 79 -20.61 -9.91 -14.39
C ALA A 79 -20.35 -8.40 -14.23
N LYS A 80 -21.41 -7.57 -14.21
CA LYS A 80 -21.30 -6.13 -13.92
C LYS A 80 -20.78 -5.87 -12.51
N HIS A 81 -21.31 -6.57 -11.51
CA HIS A 81 -20.86 -6.45 -10.13
C HIS A 81 -19.37 -6.80 -10.00
N ALA A 82 -18.96 -7.93 -10.58
CA ALA A 82 -17.57 -8.36 -10.60
C ALA A 82 -16.65 -7.34 -11.29
N GLY A 83 -17.10 -6.75 -12.41
CA GLY A 83 -16.38 -5.68 -13.10
C GLY A 83 -16.18 -4.45 -12.21
N GLY A 84 -17.23 -4.04 -11.49
CA GLY A 84 -17.16 -2.93 -10.53
C GLY A 84 -16.18 -3.18 -9.39
N GLN A 85 -16.12 -4.41 -8.84
CA GLN A 85 -15.13 -4.77 -7.83
C GLN A 85 -13.70 -4.68 -8.36
N TYR A 86 -13.46 -5.23 -9.56
CA TYR A 86 -12.14 -5.16 -10.18
C TYR A 86 -11.70 -3.71 -10.44
N GLU A 87 -12.60 -2.85 -10.93
CA GLU A 87 -12.34 -1.44 -11.13
C GLU A 87 -12.00 -0.73 -9.81
N TYR A 88 -12.80 -0.97 -8.77
CA TYR A 88 -12.59 -0.41 -7.44
C TYR A 88 -11.19 -0.73 -6.90
N TRP A 89 -10.80 -2.00 -6.90
CA TRP A 89 -9.47 -2.42 -6.43
C TRP A 89 -8.34 -1.92 -7.31
N THR A 90 -8.57 -1.78 -8.62
CA THR A 90 -7.61 -1.16 -9.53
C THR A 90 -7.36 0.29 -9.14
N ARG A 91 -8.41 1.10 -8.93
CA ARG A 91 -8.27 2.50 -8.51
C ARG A 91 -7.57 2.62 -7.15
N LYS A 92 -7.89 1.73 -6.20
CA LYS A 92 -7.21 1.71 -4.88
C LYS A 92 -5.74 1.34 -4.99
N ALA A 93 -5.37 0.40 -5.85
CA ALA A 93 -3.96 0.09 -6.12
C ALA A 93 -3.23 1.33 -6.63
N TRP A 94 -3.79 2.02 -7.63
CA TRP A 94 -3.16 3.22 -8.22
C TRP A 94 -2.94 4.35 -7.20
N ILE A 95 -3.90 4.60 -6.30
CA ILE A 95 -3.75 5.59 -5.24
C ILE A 95 -2.53 5.26 -4.37
N LEU A 96 -2.42 4.01 -3.91
CA LEU A 96 -1.30 3.56 -3.07
C LEU A 96 0.04 3.60 -3.81
N GLU A 97 0.06 3.17 -5.08
CA GLU A 97 1.25 3.20 -5.92
C GLU A 97 1.76 4.63 -6.14
N ASN A 98 0.86 5.60 -6.35
CA ASN A 98 1.23 7.00 -6.51
C ASN A 98 1.83 7.58 -5.22
N ILE A 99 1.20 7.34 -4.08
CA ILE A 99 1.73 7.79 -2.78
C ILE A 99 3.11 7.17 -2.53
N LEU A 100 3.28 5.88 -2.79
CA LEU A 100 4.56 5.19 -2.61
C LEU A 100 5.64 5.67 -3.60
N ARG A 101 5.27 5.99 -4.86
CA ARG A 101 6.19 6.58 -5.84
C ARG A 101 6.66 7.96 -5.43
N GLU A 102 5.79 8.79 -4.86
CA GLU A 102 6.19 10.10 -4.34
C GLU A 102 7.18 9.96 -3.18
N ARG A 103 7.05 8.92 -2.35
CA ARG A 103 7.90 8.71 -1.17
C ARG A 103 9.23 8.00 -1.46
N PHE A 104 9.24 7.05 -2.39
CA PHE A 104 10.40 6.18 -2.65
C PHE A 104 10.98 6.30 -4.05
N GLY A 105 10.28 6.91 -5.01
CA GLY A 105 10.63 6.92 -6.42
C GLY A 105 10.33 5.60 -7.14
N SER A 106 10.62 4.47 -6.51
CA SER A 106 10.28 3.12 -7.00
C SER A 106 9.99 2.16 -5.86
N PHE A 107 9.29 1.07 -6.17
CA PHE A 107 9.00 -0.03 -5.24
C PHE A 107 8.89 -1.33 -6.04
N PRO A 108 9.08 -2.52 -5.42
CA PRO A 108 9.13 -3.77 -6.17
C PRO A 108 7.78 -4.12 -6.79
N GLU A 109 7.81 -4.72 -7.97
CA GLU A 109 6.60 -5.23 -8.63
C GLU A 109 5.88 -6.26 -7.75
N ARG A 110 6.63 -7.17 -7.12
CA ARG A 110 6.13 -8.13 -6.13
C ARG A 110 6.53 -7.73 -4.72
N ILE A 111 5.54 -7.51 -3.86
CA ILE A 111 5.74 -7.26 -2.41
C ILE A 111 5.67 -8.60 -1.68
N SER A 112 6.82 -9.20 -1.40
CA SER A 112 6.93 -10.48 -0.67
C SER A 112 7.06 -10.26 0.84
N ASP A 113 6.84 -11.31 1.64
CA ASP A 113 7.11 -11.27 3.08
C ASP A 113 8.58 -10.94 3.37
N ALA A 114 9.51 -11.51 2.60
CA ALA A 114 10.94 -11.22 2.75
C ALA A 114 11.26 -9.74 2.51
N TYR A 115 10.58 -9.09 1.57
CA TYR A 115 10.72 -7.65 1.34
C TYR A 115 10.20 -6.85 2.54
N LEU A 116 8.99 -7.15 3.02
CA LEU A 116 8.41 -6.46 4.18
C LEU A 116 9.25 -6.66 5.46
N GLN A 117 9.72 -7.89 5.72
CA GLN A 117 10.62 -8.17 6.85
C GLN A 117 11.93 -7.38 6.73
N THR A 118 12.46 -7.22 5.52
CA THR A 118 13.66 -6.41 5.28
C THR A 118 13.39 -4.93 5.52
N MET A 119 12.22 -4.44 5.10
CA MET A 119 11.81 -3.06 5.35
C MET A 119 11.67 -2.76 6.84
N ALA A 120 10.99 -3.62 7.60
CA ALA A 120 10.86 -3.50 9.06
C ALA A 120 12.23 -3.50 9.75
N ARG A 121 13.08 -4.50 9.44
CA ARG A 121 14.45 -4.59 9.98
C ARG A 121 15.28 -3.35 9.69
N ASN A 122 15.13 -2.76 8.50
CA ASN A 122 15.83 -1.54 8.13
C ASN A 122 15.33 -0.35 8.96
N ILE A 123 14.02 -0.23 9.19
CA ILE A 123 13.45 0.81 10.06
C ILE A 123 14.04 0.69 11.47
N ASP A 124 14.02 -0.52 12.06
CA ASP A 124 14.55 -0.76 13.40
C ASP A 124 16.06 -0.45 13.48
N LYS A 125 16.85 -0.97 12.54
CA LYS A 125 18.29 -0.69 12.44
C LYS A 125 18.58 0.81 12.32
N PHE A 126 17.77 1.55 11.58
CA PHE A 126 17.97 2.99 11.42
C PHE A 126 17.53 3.80 12.63
N ASN A 127 16.53 3.32 13.38
CA ASN A 127 16.10 3.90 14.65
C ASN A 127 17.16 3.76 15.75
N GLU A 128 17.96 2.69 15.70
CA GLU A 128 19.06 2.45 16.65
C GLU A 128 20.34 3.22 16.29
N LYS A 129 20.50 3.64 15.03
CA LYS A 129 21.73 4.31 14.58
C LYS A 129 21.80 5.76 15.09
N PRO A 130 22.78 6.11 15.96
CA PRO A 130 22.92 7.48 16.44
C PRO A 130 23.41 8.40 15.32
N MET A 131 22.95 9.66 15.35
CA MET A 131 23.54 10.72 14.54
C MET A 131 24.96 11.01 15.06
N ARG A 132 25.96 11.00 14.18
CA ARG A 132 27.33 11.39 14.51
C ARG A 132 27.73 12.56 13.62
N ILE A 133 27.97 13.72 14.22
CA ILE A 133 28.53 14.89 13.56
C ILE A 133 29.98 14.98 14.03
N MET A 134 30.94 14.81 13.12
CA MET A 134 32.35 15.03 13.41
C MET A 134 32.64 16.52 13.18
N SER A 135 33.05 17.21 14.26
CA SER A 135 33.48 18.61 14.26
C SER A 135 34.92 18.74 13.79
#